data_AF-A0A6M4JBS7-F1
#
_entry.id   AF-A0A6M4JBS7-F1
#
_cell.length_a   1.000
_cell.length_b   1.000
_cell.length_c   1.000
_cell.angle_alpha   90.00
_cell.angle_beta   90.00
_cell.angle_gamma   90.00
#
_symmetry.space_group_name_H-M   'P 1'
#
loop_
_entity.id
_entity.type
_entity.pdbx_description
1 polymer ?
#
loop_
_entity_poly.entity_id
_entity_poly.type
_entity_poly.pdbx_seq_one_letter_code
_entity_poly.pdbx_strand_id
1 'polypeptide(L)'
;MKIKTIPLILTLSSFPTTVSCATIKNNDEANMNIKISNNTKQETKNILIEADLKKRNNNNFIKDKTQENTDSAPITNKNTDTIENNSKAENNAESTDEKNIESVADIKNNDVNENNKLNKNDNLTINKGDITKIIPSLRNNVAETLWVNGVNVNVENFRKQNDPSLVVYEYPLRNSKNEGWYDINKRLVNGDWSLCSAVVAANWLHWWLDRNREYVNRYIKDFPDKAMIKAGDITKKLENIMINFPDENNYYDRSRIFDYFTELFPNKALFPNKLIDMFINGYKYTSNNYELNNENNYKPVVSRGFFKDVFKHHTLTSYVSPGSREMLSINIRNWIKEGRALAVSFGSGNKGHIVTIWGADFDKDGNILAVYISDSDNKDDKMKMSKESEYERVGMTRLRIDYSAGNARLSGYVEDGKGVNIWHIYSIQDGCNYWKDFFEKIVS
;
A
#
# COMPACT_ATOMS: atom_id res chain seq x y z
N MET A 1 49.02 20.31 -47.09
CA MET A 1 47.60 20.05 -46.78
C MET A 1 47.55 19.20 -45.51
N LYS A 2 46.92 19.64 -44.40
CA LYS A 2 46.89 18.87 -43.14
C LYS A 2 45.51 18.27 -42.93
N ILE A 3 45.43 16.94 -42.82
CA ILE A 3 44.21 16.24 -42.41
C ILE A 3 44.17 16.24 -40.87
N LYS A 4 43.08 16.76 -40.29
CA LYS A 4 42.85 16.70 -38.83
C LYS A 4 42.28 15.33 -38.46
N THR A 5 42.95 14.62 -37.57
CA THR A 5 42.31 13.58 -36.76
C THR A 5 41.39 14.25 -35.72
N ILE A 6 40.20 13.68 -35.52
CA ILE A 6 39.25 14.08 -34.48
C ILE A 6 39.20 12.94 -33.45
N PRO A 7 39.44 13.20 -32.15
CA PRO A 7 39.28 12.18 -31.13
C PRO A 7 37.79 11.95 -30.85
N LEU A 8 37.36 10.68 -30.86
CA LEU A 8 35.99 10.30 -30.52
C LEU A 8 35.81 10.30 -28.99
N ILE A 9 35.19 11.35 -28.45
CA ILE A 9 34.87 11.45 -27.02
C ILE A 9 33.61 10.61 -26.75
N LEU A 10 33.78 9.41 -26.18
CA LEU A 10 32.66 8.68 -25.58
C LEU A 10 32.27 9.34 -24.25
N THR A 11 31.18 10.11 -24.26
CA THR A 11 30.52 10.56 -23.03
C THR A 11 29.74 9.39 -22.43
N LEU A 12 30.34 8.71 -21.44
CA LEU A 12 29.63 7.71 -20.64
C LEU A 12 28.53 8.41 -19.83
N SER A 13 27.27 8.24 -20.25
CA SER A 13 26.11 8.69 -19.49
C SER A 13 25.95 7.84 -18.23
N SER A 14 26.40 8.36 -17.08
CA SER A 14 26.24 7.70 -15.80
C SER A 14 24.76 7.61 -15.42
N PHE A 15 24.20 6.40 -15.48
CA PHE A 15 22.90 6.12 -14.87
C PHE A 15 22.97 6.41 -13.35
N PRO A 16 21.95 7.05 -12.76
CA PRO A 16 21.94 7.28 -11.33
C PRO A 16 21.81 5.95 -10.60
N THR A 17 22.84 5.54 -9.88
CA THR A 17 22.74 4.47 -8.88
C THR A 17 21.76 4.94 -7.82
N THR A 18 20.64 4.23 -7.67
CA THR A 18 19.66 4.50 -6.60
C THR A 18 20.30 4.18 -5.26
N VAL A 19 20.68 5.23 -4.55
CA VAL A 19 21.49 5.22 -3.34
C VAL A 19 20.64 5.77 -2.19
N SER A 20 20.89 5.30 -0.97
CA SER A 20 20.17 5.80 0.21
C SER A 20 20.35 7.32 0.33
N CYS A 21 19.32 8.01 0.80
CA CYS A 21 19.31 9.46 1.08
C CYS A 21 20.56 9.92 1.87
N ALA A 22 21.11 8.99 2.67
CA ALA A 22 22.26 9.07 3.57
C ALA A 22 23.67 9.15 2.94
N THR A 23 23.89 8.77 1.68
CA THR A 23 25.29 8.57 1.19
C THR A 23 26.00 9.87 0.78
N ILE A 24 26.25 10.75 1.77
CA ILE A 24 27.15 11.91 1.65
C ILE A 24 28.24 11.81 2.74
N LYS A 25 29.22 10.95 2.46
CA LYS A 25 30.59 10.89 3.01
C LYS A 25 30.78 10.68 4.54
N ASN A 26 31.43 9.54 4.80
CA ASN A 26 32.45 9.25 5.83
C ASN A 26 31.99 8.64 7.16
N ASN A 27 32.65 7.52 7.46
CA ASN A 27 33.16 7.03 8.75
C ASN A 27 32.72 7.79 10.02
N ASP A 28 31.96 7.13 10.89
CA ASP A 28 32.54 6.44 12.07
C ASP A 28 31.49 5.52 12.73
N GLU A 29 31.89 4.34 13.21
CA GLU A 29 30.98 3.39 13.87
C GLU A 29 30.76 3.71 15.35
N ALA A 30 29.58 4.21 15.71
CA ALA A 30 29.17 4.44 17.10
C ALA A 30 28.16 3.36 17.58
N ASN A 31 28.65 2.17 17.95
CA ASN A 31 27.82 1.08 18.46
C ASN A 31 27.23 1.38 19.86
N MET A 32 25.96 1.82 19.93
CA MET A 32 25.28 2.12 21.20
C MET A 32 24.55 0.89 21.77
N ASN A 33 25.28 0.09 22.57
CA ASN A 33 24.74 -1.09 23.25
C ASN A 33 23.72 -0.74 24.35
N ILE A 34 22.43 -1.00 24.11
CA ILE A 34 21.39 -0.99 25.16
C ILE A 34 21.38 -2.34 25.87
N LYS A 35 21.84 -2.38 27.13
CA LYS A 35 21.69 -3.56 28.00
C LYS A 35 20.24 -3.73 28.42
N ILE A 36 19.63 -4.86 28.07
CA ILE A 36 18.39 -5.35 28.68
C ILE A 36 18.75 -6.50 29.61
N SER A 37 18.35 -6.41 30.88
CA SER A 37 18.63 -7.42 31.90
C SER A 37 17.60 -8.55 31.86
N ASN A 38 18.04 -9.74 31.47
CA ASN A 38 17.21 -10.95 31.56
C ASN A 38 16.95 -11.32 33.02
N ASN A 39 15.71 -11.70 33.34
CA ASN A 39 15.39 -12.46 34.54
C ASN A 39 14.25 -13.44 34.23
N THR A 40 14.60 -14.71 34.01
CA THR A 40 13.68 -15.78 33.64
C THR A 40 13.06 -16.44 34.86
N LYS A 41 11.75 -16.66 34.83
CA LYS A 41 11.14 -17.89 35.37
C LYS A 41 10.21 -18.49 34.33
N GLN A 42 10.15 -19.82 34.32
CA GLN A 42 9.63 -20.64 33.24
C GLN A 42 8.74 -21.72 33.86
N GLU A 43 7.46 -21.76 33.50
CA GLU A 43 6.58 -22.90 33.79
C GLU A 43 5.87 -23.34 32.51
N THR A 44 6.04 -24.61 32.19
CA THR A 44 5.52 -25.24 30.96
C THR A 44 4.18 -25.92 31.21
N LYS A 45 3.22 -25.73 30.30
CA LYS A 45 2.07 -26.65 30.14
C LYS A 45 1.77 -26.85 28.64
N ASN A 46 1.91 -28.08 28.19
CA ASN A 46 1.58 -28.50 26.82
C ASN A 46 0.08 -28.77 26.69
N ILE A 47 -0.55 -28.28 25.62
CA ILE A 47 -1.84 -28.78 25.12
C ILE A 47 -1.76 -28.83 23.59
N LEU A 48 -2.12 -29.98 23.00
CA LEU A 48 -2.29 -30.13 21.54
C LEU A 48 -3.64 -29.54 21.10
N ILE A 49 -3.66 -28.84 19.97
CA ILE A 49 -4.85 -28.69 19.13
C ILE A 49 -4.44 -28.82 17.67
N GLU A 50 -5.06 -29.76 16.95
CA GLU A 50 -4.99 -29.88 15.49
C GLU A 50 -6.19 -29.19 14.81
N ALA A 51 -5.98 -28.76 13.56
CA ALA A 51 -7.00 -28.49 12.53
C ALA A 51 -8.19 -27.53 12.82
N ASP A 52 -8.22 -26.36 12.16
CA ASP A 52 -9.49 -25.69 11.81
C ASP A 52 -9.51 -24.97 10.43
N LEU A 53 -8.74 -25.46 9.46
CA LEU A 53 -8.77 -24.98 8.05
C LEU A 53 -10.03 -25.44 7.26
N LYS A 54 -11.15 -25.76 7.94
CA LYS A 54 -12.36 -26.31 7.30
C LYS A 54 -13.67 -25.54 7.54
N LYS A 55 -13.66 -24.41 8.27
CA LYS A 55 -14.90 -23.67 8.65
C LYS A 55 -14.98 -22.23 8.11
N ARG A 56 -14.85 -22.03 6.79
CA ARG A 56 -15.29 -20.77 6.13
C ARG A 56 -16.22 -20.95 4.91
N ASN A 57 -16.47 -22.18 4.46
CA ASN A 57 -17.47 -22.48 3.42
C ASN A 57 -18.78 -23.03 4.01
N ASN A 58 -19.47 -22.22 4.82
CA ASN A 58 -20.93 -22.15 4.92
C ASN A 58 -21.35 -21.17 6.02
N ASN A 59 -22.06 -20.10 5.64
CA ASN A 59 -23.29 -19.67 6.31
C ASN A 59 -23.92 -18.50 5.52
N ASN A 60 -25.02 -18.79 4.82
CA ASN A 60 -25.92 -17.75 4.34
C ASN A 60 -26.66 -17.15 5.54
N PHE A 61 -26.66 -15.82 5.67
CA PHE A 61 -27.52 -15.15 6.64
C PHE A 61 -28.95 -15.08 6.10
N ILE A 62 -29.75 -16.11 6.42
CA ILE A 62 -31.21 -16.06 6.34
C ILE A 62 -31.74 -15.48 7.66
N LYS A 63 -32.75 -14.62 7.58
CA LYS A 63 -33.50 -14.14 8.75
C LYS A 63 -34.61 -15.14 9.09
N ASP A 64 -34.73 -15.48 10.36
CA ASP A 64 -35.98 -15.37 11.14
C ASP A 64 -35.61 -15.55 12.64
N LYS A 65 -36.13 -14.72 13.56
CA LYS A 65 -37.48 -14.71 14.14
C LYS A 65 -37.87 -16.03 14.83
N THR A 66 -37.87 -15.98 16.15
CA THR A 66 -38.80 -16.74 17.01
C THR A 66 -39.54 -15.75 17.90
N GLN A 67 -40.80 -16.04 18.21
CA GLN A 67 -41.71 -15.15 18.93
C GLN A 67 -42.75 -15.99 19.69
N GLU A 68 -42.81 -15.79 21.01
CA GLU A 68 -43.91 -16.18 21.89
C GLU A 68 -44.13 -14.97 22.83
N ASN A 69 -45.30 -14.32 22.85
CA ASN A 69 -46.60 -14.72 23.45
C ASN A 69 -46.54 -14.63 24.99
N THR A 70 -47.46 -13.95 25.72
CA THR A 70 -48.68 -13.17 25.39
C THR A 70 -48.60 -11.77 26.10
N ASP A 71 -49.56 -10.83 26.16
CA ASP A 71 -51.04 -10.93 26.17
C ASP A 71 -51.78 -9.59 25.93
N SER A 72 -53.12 -9.69 25.81
CA SER A 72 -54.15 -8.62 25.79
C SER A 72 -54.29 -7.71 24.55
N ALA A 73 -55.56 -7.43 24.20
CA ALA A 73 -56.09 -6.58 23.13
C ALA A 73 -57.55 -6.20 23.49
N PRO A 74 -58.45 -5.71 22.61
CA PRO A 74 -58.32 -4.81 21.45
C PRO A 74 -59.24 -3.56 21.57
N ILE A 75 -59.15 -2.58 20.66
CA ILE A 75 -60.24 -1.63 20.34
C ILE A 75 -60.34 -1.49 18.80
N THR A 76 -61.55 -1.33 18.25
CA THR A 76 -61.81 -1.33 16.79
C THR A 76 -62.80 -0.26 16.31
N ASN A 77 -62.70 0.05 15.00
CA ASN A 77 -63.76 0.49 14.06
C ASN A 77 -64.34 1.92 14.03
N LYS A 78 -64.19 2.52 12.82
CA LYS A 78 -65.21 3.15 11.93
C LYS A 78 -66.02 4.38 12.36
N ASN A 79 -65.92 5.45 11.58
CA ASN A 79 -66.80 5.86 10.45
C ASN A 79 -66.05 6.95 9.64
N THR A 80 -66.14 7.11 8.31
CA THR A 80 -67.24 7.63 7.45
C THR A 80 -67.82 8.97 7.93
N ASP A 81 -68.05 10.00 7.11
CA ASP A 81 -68.04 10.16 5.64
C ASP A 81 -67.09 11.36 5.24
N THR A 82 -67.05 12.03 4.08
CA THR A 82 -67.97 12.16 2.92
C THR A 82 -67.24 12.50 1.60
N ILE A 83 -68.01 12.48 0.51
CA ILE A 83 -67.73 12.70 -0.93
C ILE A 83 -67.64 14.19 -1.33
N GLU A 84 -66.72 14.57 -2.23
CA GLU A 84 -67.13 15.19 -3.52
C GLU A 84 -66.11 14.96 -4.65
N ASN A 85 -66.60 14.88 -5.89
CA ASN A 85 -65.81 14.59 -7.09
C ASN A 85 -65.79 15.82 -8.02
N ASN A 86 -64.71 15.98 -8.79
CA ASN A 86 -64.92 15.90 -10.23
C ASN A 86 -63.68 15.51 -11.03
N SER A 87 -63.96 14.79 -12.12
CA SER A 87 -62.97 14.32 -13.09
C SER A 87 -63.07 15.13 -14.37
N LYS A 88 -61.96 15.32 -15.08
CA LYS A 88 -61.72 14.66 -16.38
C LYS A 88 -60.33 14.97 -16.93
N ALA A 89 -59.82 14.03 -17.71
CA ALA A 89 -58.74 14.26 -18.65
C ALA A 89 -59.33 14.37 -20.06
N GLU A 90 -58.56 14.88 -21.02
CA GLU A 90 -58.33 14.17 -22.28
C GLU A 90 -57.10 14.73 -23.01
N ASN A 91 -56.61 13.98 -24.00
CA ASN A 91 -55.37 14.24 -24.71
C ASN A 91 -55.65 14.82 -26.11
N ASN A 92 -54.66 15.51 -26.69
CA ASN A 92 -54.14 15.34 -28.06
C ASN A 92 -52.91 16.28 -28.19
N ALA A 93 -51.72 15.85 -28.60
CA ALA A 93 -51.30 15.07 -29.77
C ALA A 93 -51.12 15.93 -31.05
N GLU A 94 -49.84 16.24 -31.32
CA GLU A 94 -49.20 16.32 -32.64
C GLU A 94 -49.61 17.44 -33.64
N SER A 95 -48.74 17.91 -34.56
CA SER A 95 -47.40 17.43 -34.99
C SER A 95 -46.50 18.56 -35.53
N THR A 96 -45.19 18.26 -35.61
CA THR A 96 -44.17 18.73 -36.59
C THR A 96 -44.07 20.22 -36.98
N ASP A 97 -42.84 20.76 -36.88
CA ASP A 97 -42.02 20.89 -38.10
C ASP A 97 -40.51 20.80 -37.78
N GLU A 98 -39.72 20.24 -38.71
CA GLU A 98 -38.26 20.09 -38.57
C GLU A 98 -37.50 21.17 -39.37
N LYS A 99 -36.34 21.64 -38.88
CA LYS A 99 -35.04 21.44 -39.58
C LYS A 99 -33.78 22.01 -38.94
N ASN A 100 -32.68 21.39 -39.37
CA ASN A 100 -31.27 21.82 -39.41
C ASN A 100 -30.46 21.87 -38.11
N ILE A 101 -29.46 21.00 -38.12
CA ILE A 101 -28.27 20.94 -37.27
C ILE A 101 -27.26 21.95 -37.79
N GLU A 102 -26.61 22.73 -36.91
CA GLU A 102 -25.18 23.04 -37.08
C GLU A 102 -24.49 23.35 -35.73
N SER A 103 -23.16 23.32 -35.71
CA SER A 103 -22.34 23.15 -34.50
C SER A 103 -21.60 24.42 -34.07
N VAL A 104 -21.63 24.74 -32.76
CA VAL A 104 -20.69 25.68 -32.12
C VAL A 104 -20.28 25.18 -30.73
N ALA A 105 -19.07 24.59 -30.61
CA ALA A 105 -18.48 24.21 -29.32
C ALA A 105 -16.92 24.16 -29.34
N ASP A 106 -16.29 24.94 -30.23
CA ASP A 106 -14.83 25.14 -30.31
C ASP A 106 -14.44 26.54 -29.80
N ILE A 107 -13.25 26.84 -29.26
CA ILE A 107 -12.11 26.04 -28.76
C ILE A 107 -11.35 26.94 -27.78
N LYS A 108 -10.71 26.36 -26.73
CA LYS A 108 -9.37 26.75 -26.23
C LYS A 108 -8.85 25.84 -25.11
N ASN A 109 -8.45 24.63 -25.51
CA ASN A 109 -7.38 23.92 -24.80
C ASN A 109 -6.03 24.42 -25.34
N ASN A 110 -5.08 24.71 -24.44
CA ASN A 110 -3.64 24.94 -24.62
C ASN A 110 -3.07 25.01 -23.18
N ASP A 111 -1.93 24.43 -22.78
CA ASP A 111 -0.89 23.71 -23.53
C ASP A 111 -0.38 22.48 -22.72
N VAL A 112 -0.73 21.24 -23.12
CA VAL A 112 0.08 20.03 -22.81
C VAL A 112 -0.12 18.99 -23.93
N ASN A 113 0.55 19.17 -25.07
CA ASN A 113 1.09 18.09 -25.93
C ASN A 113 1.60 18.62 -27.29
N GLU A 114 2.89 18.94 -27.38
CA GLU A 114 3.67 18.59 -28.57
C GLU A 114 5.18 18.58 -28.29
N ASN A 115 5.72 17.40 -27.94
CA ASN A 115 7.09 16.93 -28.25
C ASN A 115 7.35 15.55 -27.64
N ASN A 116 6.63 14.53 -28.13
CA ASN A 116 6.96 13.13 -27.86
C ASN A 116 6.61 12.23 -29.06
N LYS A 117 7.16 12.56 -30.23
CA LYS A 117 7.26 11.60 -31.35
C LYS A 117 8.26 10.52 -30.93
N LEU A 118 7.75 9.42 -30.38
CA LEU A 118 8.56 8.28 -29.99
C LEU A 118 9.28 7.71 -31.23
N ASN A 119 10.61 7.76 -31.23
CA ASN A 119 11.42 7.11 -32.25
C ASN A 119 11.31 5.58 -32.10
N LYS A 120 10.39 4.97 -32.84
CA LYS A 120 10.43 3.54 -33.17
C LYS A 120 11.67 3.25 -34.03
N ASN A 121 12.84 3.17 -33.41
CA ASN A 121 14.06 2.52 -33.94
C ASN A 121 15.20 2.40 -32.91
N ASP A 122 15.01 2.76 -31.64
CA ASP A 122 15.93 2.34 -30.59
C ASP A 122 15.82 0.82 -30.41
N ASN A 123 16.87 0.11 -30.85
CA ASN A 123 17.02 -1.33 -30.62
C ASN A 123 17.20 -1.58 -29.12
N LEU A 124 16.09 -1.85 -28.44
CA LEU A 124 16.07 -2.32 -27.06
C LEU A 124 16.80 -3.66 -26.95
N THR A 125 18.11 -3.60 -26.71
CA THR A 125 18.84 -4.69 -26.07
C THR A 125 18.19 -4.94 -24.72
N ILE A 126 17.31 -5.94 -24.67
CA ILE A 126 16.70 -6.44 -23.44
C ILE A 126 17.83 -6.99 -22.57
N ASN A 127 18.36 -6.13 -21.69
CA ASN A 127 19.19 -6.56 -20.59
C ASN A 127 18.37 -7.59 -19.81
N LYS A 128 18.81 -8.86 -19.82
CA LYS A 128 18.20 -9.89 -18.98
C LYS A 128 18.17 -9.37 -17.55
N GLY A 129 17.02 -9.50 -16.90
CA GLY A 129 16.88 -9.10 -15.50
C GLY A 129 17.89 -9.85 -14.63
N ASP A 130 18.25 -9.24 -13.51
CA ASP A 130 19.16 -9.83 -12.54
C ASP A 130 18.54 -11.13 -11.98
N ILE A 131 18.98 -12.25 -12.54
CA ILE A 131 18.45 -13.59 -12.28
C ILE A 131 18.60 -14.02 -10.81
N THR A 132 19.49 -13.37 -10.05
CA THR A 132 19.65 -13.60 -8.61
C THR A 132 18.46 -13.08 -7.80
N LYS A 133 17.70 -12.12 -8.34
CA LYS A 133 16.47 -11.55 -7.73
C LYS A 133 15.20 -12.32 -8.06
N ILE A 134 15.29 -13.37 -8.88
CA ILE A 134 14.17 -14.19 -9.34
C ILE A 134 14.19 -15.54 -8.60
N ILE A 135 13.05 -15.95 -8.03
CA ILE A 135 12.87 -17.28 -7.40
C ILE A 135 13.30 -18.39 -8.39
N PRO A 136 14.14 -19.37 -8.00
CA PRO A 136 14.70 -20.38 -8.92
C PRO A 136 13.69 -21.05 -9.84
N SER A 137 12.57 -21.52 -9.30
CA SER A 137 11.51 -22.24 -10.03
C SER A 137 10.75 -21.36 -11.03
N LEU A 138 10.94 -20.04 -11.00
CA LEU A 138 10.26 -19.07 -11.86
C LEU A 138 11.15 -18.52 -12.98
N ARG A 139 12.46 -18.80 -12.98
CA ARG A 139 13.46 -18.26 -13.93
C ARG A 139 13.20 -18.60 -15.41
N ASN A 140 12.27 -19.51 -15.70
CA ASN A 140 11.81 -19.83 -17.07
C ASN A 140 10.64 -18.95 -17.55
N ASN A 141 9.86 -18.37 -16.63
CA ASN A 141 8.62 -17.65 -16.92
C ASN A 141 8.70 -16.15 -16.56
N VAL A 142 9.53 -15.80 -15.58
CA VAL A 142 9.83 -14.42 -15.15
C VAL A 142 11.16 -14.00 -15.78
N ALA A 143 11.16 -12.85 -16.46
CA ALA A 143 12.36 -12.29 -17.10
C ALA A 143 13.09 -11.27 -16.20
N GLU A 144 12.37 -10.66 -15.26
CA GLU A 144 12.86 -9.61 -14.36
C GLU A 144 11.98 -9.57 -13.10
N THR A 145 12.60 -9.53 -11.92
CA THR A 145 11.92 -9.18 -10.65
C THR A 145 12.48 -7.85 -10.17
N LEU A 146 11.60 -6.87 -9.95
CA LEU A 146 11.94 -5.57 -9.38
C LEU A 146 11.49 -5.50 -7.92
N TRP A 147 12.41 -5.15 -7.02
CA TRP A 147 12.18 -4.96 -5.59
C TRP A 147 12.13 -3.47 -5.26
N VAL A 148 11.25 -3.08 -4.32
CA VAL A 148 11.14 -1.71 -3.78
C VAL A 148 12.50 -1.26 -3.23
N ASN A 149 12.83 0.03 -3.37
CA ASN A 149 14.12 0.59 -2.94
C ASN A 149 14.44 0.25 -1.48
N GLY A 150 15.55 -0.45 -1.25
CA GLY A 150 15.98 -0.90 0.08
C GLY A 150 15.50 -2.29 0.48
N VAL A 151 14.58 -2.91 -0.26
CA VAL A 151 14.15 -4.29 -0.05
C VAL A 151 15.21 -5.25 -0.60
N ASN A 152 15.73 -6.13 0.25
CA ASN A 152 16.80 -7.07 -0.07
C ASN A 152 16.44 -8.49 0.40
N VAL A 153 15.69 -9.21 -0.44
CA VAL A 153 15.10 -10.51 -0.12
C VAL A 153 15.99 -11.64 -0.67
N ASN A 154 16.40 -12.59 0.18
CA ASN A 154 17.08 -13.80 -0.28
C ASN A 154 16.08 -14.78 -0.90
N VAL A 155 15.87 -14.70 -2.22
CA VAL A 155 14.80 -15.42 -2.92
C VAL A 155 14.87 -16.96 -2.84
N GLU A 156 16.01 -17.52 -2.45
CA GLU A 156 16.19 -18.95 -2.17
C GLU A 156 15.42 -19.41 -0.91
N ASN A 157 14.91 -18.48 -0.10
CA ASN A 157 14.03 -18.77 1.05
C ASN A 157 12.53 -18.90 0.71
N PHE A 158 12.08 -18.49 -0.49
CA PHE A 158 10.68 -18.66 -0.87
C PHE A 158 10.28 -20.15 -0.95
N ARG A 159 9.08 -20.49 -0.46
CA ARG A 159 8.51 -21.84 -0.59
C ARG A 159 7.19 -21.77 -1.35
N LYS A 160 6.97 -22.66 -2.31
CA LYS A 160 5.66 -22.78 -2.96
C LYS A 160 4.70 -23.46 -1.97
N GLN A 161 3.47 -22.97 -1.85
CA GLN A 161 2.42 -23.71 -1.13
C GLN A 161 2.18 -25.08 -1.77
N ASN A 162 1.99 -26.11 -0.94
CA ASN A 162 1.74 -27.49 -1.38
C ASN A 162 0.26 -27.74 -1.71
N ASP A 163 -0.30 -26.89 -2.59
CA ASP A 163 -1.63 -27.04 -3.17
C ASP A 163 -1.49 -27.02 -4.71
N PRO A 164 -2.01 -28.02 -5.45
CA PRO A 164 -1.92 -28.08 -6.90
C PRO A 164 -2.84 -27.06 -7.60
N SER A 165 -3.85 -26.52 -6.94
CA SER A 165 -4.72 -25.46 -7.45
C SER A 165 -4.11 -24.06 -7.33
N LEU A 166 -3.01 -23.91 -6.59
CA LEU A 166 -2.38 -22.63 -6.26
C LEU A 166 -0.98 -22.45 -6.87
N VAL A 167 -0.63 -21.18 -7.12
CA VAL A 167 0.67 -20.68 -7.63
C VAL A 167 1.29 -19.67 -6.65
N VAL A 168 0.95 -19.80 -5.38
CA VAL A 168 1.42 -18.97 -4.26
C VAL A 168 2.84 -19.38 -3.83
N TYR A 169 3.68 -18.38 -3.53
CA TYR A 169 4.98 -18.57 -2.88
C TYR A 169 5.06 -17.70 -1.63
N GLU A 170 5.55 -18.25 -0.52
CA GLU A 170 5.59 -17.63 0.81
C GLU A 170 7.03 -17.42 1.29
N TYR A 171 7.22 -16.43 2.15
CA TYR A 171 8.50 -16.03 2.73
C TYR A 171 8.40 -15.83 4.25
N PRO A 172 9.41 -16.24 5.05
CA PRO A 172 9.32 -16.21 6.50
C PRO A 172 9.38 -14.79 7.08
N LEU A 173 8.43 -14.48 7.98
CA LEU A 173 8.29 -13.19 8.65
C LEU A 173 9.53 -12.77 9.45
N ARG A 174 10.30 -13.73 9.97
CA ARG A 174 11.48 -13.47 10.81
C ARG A 174 12.58 -12.66 10.11
N ASN A 175 12.65 -12.75 8.78
CA ASN A 175 13.68 -12.08 7.98
C ASN A 175 13.45 -10.56 7.81
N SER A 176 12.19 -10.10 7.90
CA SER A 176 11.78 -8.70 7.69
C SER A 176 12.69 -7.66 8.37
N LYS A 177 13.08 -7.95 9.63
CA LYS A 177 13.92 -7.11 10.49
C LYS A 177 15.13 -6.46 9.79
N ASN A 178 15.78 -7.17 8.88
CA ASN A 178 17.03 -6.73 8.23
C ASN A 178 16.92 -6.63 6.69
N GLU A 179 15.76 -6.97 6.11
CA GLU A 179 15.58 -7.06 4.65
C GLU A 179 14.82 -5.85 4.05
N GLY A 180 14.49 -4.83 4.84
CA GLY A 180 13.94 -3.54 4.38
C GLY A 180 12.45 -3.54 4.00
N TRP A 181 11.75 -4.65 4.24
CA TRP A 181 10.29 -4.80 4.08
C TRP A 181 9.62 -5.02 5.44
N TYR A 182 8.32 -4.75 5.52
CA TYR A 182 7.55 -4.73 6.77
C TYR A 182 6.22 -5.47 6.61
N ASP A 183 5.84 -6.21 7.65
CA ASP A 183 4.56 -6.93 7.75
C ASP A 183 3.98 -6.76 9.16
N ILE A 184 3.63 -5.52 9.49
CA ILE A 184 2.82 -5.24 10.67
C ILE A 184 1.49 -5.99 10.54
N ASN A 185 1.05 -6.65 11.60
CA ASN A 185 -0.21 -7.39 11.60
C ASN A 185 -1.27 -6.77 12.52
N LYS A 186 -2.54 -6.99 12.17
CA LYS A 186 -3.65 -6.73 13.09
C LYS A 186 -3.62 -7.72 14.24
N ARG A 187 -4.04 -7.26 15.42
CA ARG A 187 -4.16 -8.07 16.64
C ARG A 187 -5.62 -8.49 16.92
N LEU A 188 -6.57 -7.95 16.16
CA LEU A 188 -8.02 -8.16 16.29
C LEU A 188 -8.56 -7.70 17.66
N VAL A 189 -7.97 -6.61 18.19
CA VAL A 189 -8.31 -5.97 19.46
C VAL A 189 -8.28 -4.45 19.32
N ASN A 190 -8.84 -3.73 20.30
CA ASN A 190 -8.86 -2.26 20.35
C ASN A 190 -9.48 -1.58 19.11
N GLY A 191 -10.29 -2.32 18.34
CA GLY A 191 -10.97 -1.82 17.15
C GLY A 191 -10.18 -1.89 15.85
N ASP A 192 -9.11 -2.68 15.79
CA ASP A 192 -8.20 -2.71 14.64
C ASP A 192 -8.68 -3.55 13.44
N TRP A 193 -9.81 -4.28 13.55
CA TRP A 193 -10.29 -5.25 12.55
C TRP A 193 -10.42 -4.70 11.11
N SER A 194 -10.70 -3.40 10.97
CA SER A 194 -10.91 -2.70 9.70
C SER A 194 -9.73 -1.81 9.27
N LEU A 195 -8.59 -1.88 9.99
CA LEU A 195 -7.47 -0.96 9.86
C LEU A 195 -6.35 -1.42 8.90
N CYS A 196 -6.65 -2.23 7.88
CA CYS A 196 -5.66 -2.65 6.87
C CYS A 196 -4.99 -1.45 6.18
N SER A 197 -5.73 -0.38 5.85
CA SER A 197 -5.15 0.87 5.34
C SER A 197 -4.18 1.57 6.30
N ALA A 198 -4.36 1.41 7.62
CA ALA A 198 -3.45 1.97 8.62
C ALA A 198 -2.22 1.07 8.86
N VAL A 199 -2.37 -0.24 8.70
CA VAL A 199 -1.23 -1.18 8.60
C VAL A 199 -0.37 -0.82 7.39
N VAL A 200 -0.97 -0.67 6.20
CA VAL A 200 -0.26 -0.27 4.98
C VAL A 200 0.44 1.08 5.16
N ALA A 201 -0.23 2.08 5.75
CA ALA A 201 0.39 3.37 6.07
C ALA A 201 1.55 3.23 7.08
N ALA A 202 1.47 2.34 8.07
CA ALA A 202 2.55 2.12 9.04
C ALA A 202 3.73 1.33 8.45
N ASN A 203 3.48 0.34 7.59
CA ASN A 203 4.51 -0.38 6.82
C ASN A 203 5.29 0.59 5.91
N TRP A 204 4.57 1.44 5.17
CA TRP A 204 5.15 2.52 4.37
C TRP A 204 5.93 3.53 5.21
N LEU A 205 5.41 3.96 6.37
CA LEU A 205 6.11 4.91 7.21
C LEU A 205 7.40 4.34 7.79
N HIS A 206 7.45 3.06 8.20
CA HIS A 206 8.73 2.46 8.60
C HIS A 206 9.72 2.39 7.45
N TRP A 207 9.31 1.94 6.27
CA TRP A 207 10.15 1.98 5.07
C TRP A 207 10.69 3.39 4.76
N TRP A 208 9.81 4.40 4.84
CA TRP A 208 10.13 5.79 4.59
C TRP A 208 11.09 6.37 5.62
N LEU A 209 10.87 6.07 6.91
CA LEU A 209 11.77 6.42 8.02
C LEU A 209 13.14 5.78 7.83
N ASP A 210 13.19 4.56 7.30
CA ASP A 210 14.44 3.85 7.02
C ASP A 210 15.23 4.45 5.85
N ARG A 211 14.54 4.92 4.79
CA ARG A 211 15.20 5.66 3.69
C ARG A 211 15.69 7.04 4.15
N ASN A 212 14.97 7.70 5.05
CA ASN A 212 15.26 9.06 5.53
C ASN A 212 15.98 9.11 6.89
N ARG A 213 16.52 7.98 7.38
CA ARG A 213 16.94 7.79 8.78
C ARG A 213 17.87 8.89 9.30
N GLU A 214 18.84 9.32 8.52
CA GLU A 214 19.79 10.37 8.91
C GLU A 214 19.14 11.75 9.01
N TYR A 215 18.30 12.14 8.04
CA TYR A 215 17.56 13.39 8.08
C TYR A 215 16.55 13.43 9.23
N VAL A 216 15.88 12.31 9.51
CA VAL A 216 14.97 12.16 10.65
C VAL A 216 15.71 12.26 11.98
N ASN A 217 16.84 11.55 12.13
CA ASN A 217 17.69 11.63 13.33
C ASN A 217 18.23 13.05 13.55
N ARG A 218 18.69 13.71 12.47
CA ARG A 218 19.13 15.11 12.51
C ARG A 218 17.99 16.05 12.89
N TYR A 219 16.79 15.85 12.36
CA TYR A 219 15.62 16.68 12.69
C TYR A 219 15.18 16.50 14.16
N ILE A 220 15.24 15.29 14.71
CA ILE A 220 15.00 15.04 16.14
C ILE A 220 16.05 15.74 17.01
N LYS A 221 17.32 15.71 16.61
CA LYS A 221 18.45 16.32 17.32
C LYS A 221 18.45 17.86 17.26
N ASP A 222 18.32 18.41 16.07
CA ASP A 222 18.44 19.85 15.79
C ASP A 222 17.13 20.60 16.10
N PHE A 223 15.97 19.92 16.03
CA PHE A 223 14.63 20.51 16.26
C PHE A 223 13.74 19.66 17.18
N PRO A 224 14.16 19.32 18.42
CA PRO A 224 13.44 18.40 19.31
C PRO A 224 12.00 18.85 19.63
N ASP A 225 11.75 20.16 19.76
CA ASP A 225 10.41 20.72 19.97
C ASP A 225 9.48 20.60 18.76
N LYS A 226 10.02 20.48 17.54
CA LYS A 226 9.24 20.24 16.31
C LYS A 226 9.03 18.74 16.06
N ALA A 227 9.98 17.91 16.48
CA ALA A 227 9.89 16.45 16.44
C ALA A 227 8.89 15.85 17.46
N MET A 228 7.96 16.66 17.99
CA MET A 228 6.86 16.22 18.83
C MET A 228 5.57 16.99 18.53
N ILE A 229 4.46 16.29 18.64
CA ILE A 229 3.11 16.85 18.62
C ILE A 229 2.77 17.29 20.04
N LYS A 230 2.41 18.57 20.22
CA LYS A 230 1.83 19.14 21.44
C LYS A 230 0.43 19.69 21.14
N ALA A 231 -0.59 19.28 21.89
CA ALA A 231 -1.97 19.74 21.69
C ALA A 231 -2.81 19.59 22.97
N GLY A 232 -2.97 20.69 23.72
CA GLY A 232 -3.40 20.60 25.12
C GLY A 232 -2.41 19.74 25.90
N ASP A 233 -2.92 18.87 26.78
CA ASP A 233 -2.10 17.95 27.58
C ASP A 233 -1.48 16.81 26.75
N ILE A 234 -1.90 16.63 25.49
CA ILE A 234 -1.36 15.58 24.61
C ILE A 234 0.03 15.99 24.12
N THR A 235 1.07 15.34 24.66
CA THR A 235 2.42 15.34 24.11
C THR A 235 2.77 13.97 23.52
N LYS A 236 3.08 13.92 22.22
CA LYS A 236 3.52 12.70 21.51
C LYS A 236 4.82 12.99 20.76
N LYS A 237 5.93 12.41 21.20
CA LYS A 237 7.23 12.53 20.51
C LYS A 237 7.38 11.52 19.37
N LEU A 238 8.05 11.92 18.29
CA LEU A 238 8.36 11.05 17.15
C LEU A 238 9.21 9.84 17.54
N GLU A 239 10.22 10.03 18.39
CA GLU A 239 11.15 8.98 18.87
C GLU A 239 10.42 7.77 19.48
N ASN A 240 9.29 8.00 20.16
CA ASN A 240 8.49 6.96 20.81
C ASN A 240 7.48 6.28 19.86
N ILE A 241 7.26 6.86 18.68
CA ILE A 241 6.23 6.43 17.71
C ILE A 241 6.85 5.74 16.49
N MET A 242 8.06 6.09 16.10
CA MET A 242 8.74 5.55 14.90
C MET A 242 9.23 4.08 15.02
N ILE A 243 8.79 3.35 16.05
CA ILE A 243 9.33 2.06 16.47
C ILE A 243 8.55 0.87 15.88
N ASN A 244 9.23 0.02 15.11
CA ASN A 244 8.86 -1.38 14.88
C ASN A 244 9.48 -2.23 16.01
N PHE A 245 8.73 -3.17 16.59
CA PHE A 245 9.16 -4.02 17.69
C PHE A 245 8.61 -5.46 17.57
N PRO A 246 9.30 -6.46 18.15
CA PRO A 246 8.91 -7.85 17.98
C PRO A 246 7.76 -8.30 18.88
N ASP A 247 7.17 -9.43 18.51
CA ASP A 247 6.41 -10.30 19.41
C ASP A 247 7.30 -11.14 20.33
N GLU A 248 6.66 -11.83 21.26
CA GLU A 248 7.26 -12.81 22.18
C GLU A 248 7.99 -13.98 21.50
N ASN A 249 7.80 -14.19 20.19
CA ASN A 249 8.48 -15.20 19.37
C ASN A 249 9.55 -14.57 18.43
N ASN A 250 9.88 -13.29 18.62
CA ASN A 250 10.83 -12.50 17.84
C ASN A 250 10.44 -12.31 16.35
N TYR A 251 9.14 -12.19 16.05
CA TYR A 251 8.62 -11.71 14.76
C TYR A 251 8.33 -10.21 14.82
N TYR A 252 8.80 -9.43 13.85
CA TYR A 252 8.70 -7.96 13.83
C TYR A 252 7.38 -7.45 13.21
N ASP A 253 6.27 -7.85 13.84
CA ASP A 253 4.88 -7.57 13.39
C ASP A 253 4.16 -6.46 14.15
N ARG A 254 4.84 -5.74 15.06
CA ARG A 254 4.24 -4.72 15.95
C ARG A 254 4.82 -3.33 15.71
N SER A 255 3.96 -2.31 15.68
CA SER A 255 4.37 -0.93 15.37
C SER A 255 3.71 0.09 16.28
N ARG A 256 4.51 1.04 16.79
CA ARG A 256 4.01 2.20 17.52
C ARG A 256 3.33 3.23 16.62
N ILE A 257 3.59 3.20 15.31
CA ILE A 257 2.83 3.97 14.30
C ILE A 257 1.44 3.38 14.15
N PHE A 258 1.32 2.05 14.11
CA PHE A 258 0.03 1.37 14.03
C PHE A 258 -0.78 1.47 15.34
N ASP A 259 -0.14 1.38 16.50
CA ASP A 259 -0.78 1.71 17.80
C ASP A 259 -1.35 3.15 17.77
N TYR A 260 -0.58 4.13 17.28
CA TYR A 260 -1.01 5.53 17.14
C TYR A 260 -2.20 5.71 16.18
N PHE A 261 -2.23 5.03 15.04
CA PHE A 261 -3.40 5.09 14.15
C PHE A 261 -4.62 4.38 14.74
N THR A 262 -4.43 3.28 15.48
CA THR A 262 -5.50 2.56 16.18
C THR A 262 -6.13 3.41 17.30
N GLU A 263 -5.31 4.15 18.05
CA GLU A 263 -5.75 5.12 19.06
C GLU A 263 -6.64 6.23 18.46
N LEU A 264 -6.29 6.72 17.27
CA LEU A 264 -7.00 7.83 16.63
C LEU A 264 -8.28 7.42 15.89
N PHE A 265 -8.31 6.21 15.35
CA PHE A 265 -9.33 5.78 14.39
C PHE A 265 -9.86 4.35 14.60
N PRO A 266 -10.20 3.93 15.85
CA PRO A 266 -10.73 2.58 16.06
C PRO A 266 -12.05 2.39 15.30
N ASN A 267 -12.29 1.17 14.82
CA ASN A 267 -13.53 0.73 14.14
C ASN A 267 -13.86 1.45 12.81
N LYS A 268 -12.87 2.03 12.12
CA LYS A 268 -13.08 2.82 10.89
C LYS A 268 -12.37 2.23 9.67
N ALA A 269 -13.06 2.17 8.54
CA ALA A 269 -12.39 2.07 7.24
C ALA A 269 -11.61 3.38 6.96
N LEU A 270 -10.38 3.27 6.47
CA LEU A 270 -9.46 4.39 6.26
C LEU A 270 -8.81 4.34 4.87
N PHE A 271 -8.11 5.43 4.50
CA PHE A 271 -7.33 5.52 3.26
C PHE A 271 -5.84 5.78 3.59
N PRO A 272 -4.89 5.01 3.01
CA PRO A 272 -3.49 5.05 3.44
C PRO A 272 -2.83 6.40 3.12
N ASN A 273 -3.10 6.96 1.93
CA ASN A 273 -2.66 8.29 1.52
C ASN A 273 -3.06 9.37 2.53
N LYS A 274 -4.34 9.40 2.94
CA LYS A 274 -4.82 10.36 3.94
C LYS A 274 -4.14 10.20 5.32
N LEU A 275 -3.66 9.00 5.67
CA LEU A 275 -2.90 8.75 6.90
C LEU A 275 -1.43 9.19 6.80
N ILE A 276 -0.77 8.95 5.65
CA ILE A 276 0.58 9.48 5.37
C ILE A 276 0.58 11.00 5.44
N ASP A 277 -0.33 11.64 4.70
CA ASP A 277 -0.47 13.10 4.63
C ASP A 277 -0.83 13.70 6.01
N MET A 278 -1.53 12.97 6.87
CA MET A 278 -1.79 13.39 8.26
C MET A 278 -0.54 13.21 9.16
N PHE A 279 0.26 12.15 8.96
CA PHE A 279 1.43 11.85 9.78
C PHE A 279 2.62 12.77 9.46
N ILE A 280 2.93 12.95 8.17
CA ILE A 280 4.07 13.73 7.70
C ILE A 280 3.71 15.22 7.69
N ASN A 281 2.81 15.62 6.79
CA ASN A 281 2.44 17.01 6.54
C ASN A 281 1.47 17.58 7.60
N GLY A 282 0.65 16.75 8.23
CA GLY A 282 -0.35 17.21 9.20
C GLY A 282 -1.69 17.64 8.59
N TYR A 283 -2.02 17.19 7.38
CA TYR A 283 -3.36 17.37 6.82
C TYR A 283 -4.45 16.86 7.79
N LYS A 284 -5.60 17.54 7.80
CA LYS A 284 -6.79 17.03 8.51
C LYS A 284 -7.28 15.76 7.81
N TYR A 285 -7.28 14.64 8.53
CA TYR A 285 -7.84 13.39 8.02
C TYR A 285 -9.33 13.53 7.68
N THR A 286 -9.73 13.04 6.50
CA THR A 286 -11.13 12.97 6.04
C THR A 286 -11.48 11.57 5.56
N SER A 287 -12.55 10.98 6.10
CA SER A 287 -13.04 9.63 5.77
C SER A 287 -13.93 9.54 4.53
N ASN A 288 -14.28 10.68 3.93
CA ASN A 288 -15.44 10.77 3.03
C ASN A 288 -15.09 10.56 1.55
N ASN A 289 -13.81 10.61 1.19
CA ASN A 289 -13.30 10.36 -0.16
C ASN A 289 -11.90 9.70 -0.10
N TYR A 290 -11.59 8.87 -1.10
CA TYR A 290 -10.29 8.20 -1.25
C TYR A 290 -9.25 9.05 -2.00
N GLU A 291 -9.71 10.13 -2.63
CA GLU A 291 -8.94 11.08 -3.44
C GLU A 291 -7.71 11.62 -2.69
N LEU A 292 -6.69 12.07 -3.44
CA LEU A 292 -5.53 12.75 -2.85
C LEU A 292 -5.93 14.03 -2.10
N ASN A 293 -5.06 14.55 -1.24
CA ASN A 293 -5.28 15.87 -0.66
C ASN A 293 -4.91 16.96 -1.67
N ASN A 294 -5.73 18.01 -1.75
CA ASN A 294 -5.46 19.17 -2.59
C ASN A 294 -4.56 20.15 -1.83
N GLU A 295 -3.42 20.50 -2.43
CA GLU A 295 -2.39 21.32 -1.79
C GLU A 295 -2.87 22.75 -1.46
N ASN A 296 -3.82 23.30 -2.24
CA ASN A 296 -4.47 24.58 -1.96
C ASN A 296 -5.37 24.55 -0.70
N ASN A 297 -5.78 23.36 -0.25
CA ASN A 297 -6.57 23.16 0.97
C ASN A 297 -5.70 22.86 2.20
N TYR A 298 -4.37 22.91 2.09
CA TYR A 298 -3.46 22.60 3.19
C TYR A 298 -3.61 23.59 4.36
N LYS A 299 -4.17 23.09 5.47
CA LYS A 299 -4.27 23.78 6.75
C LYS A 299 -3.84 22.76 7.84
N PRO A 300 -2.57 22.74 8.25
CA PRO A 300 -2.05 21.70 9.10
C PRO A 300 -2.69 21.73 10.49
N VAL A 301 -3.14 20.57 10.97
CA VAL A 301 -3.72 20.45 12.30
C VAL A 301 -2.58 20.48 13.33
N VAL A 302 -2.68 21.35 14.34
CA VAL A 302 -1.64 21.49 15.38
C VAL A 302 -1.28 20.16 16.04
N SER A 303 -2.27 19.29 16.24
CA SER A 303 -2.16 17.96 16.83
C SER A 303 -1.70 16.85 15.87
N ARG A 304 -1.21 17.18 14.67
CA ARG A 304 -0.75 16.25 13.60
C ARG A 304 0.51 16.79 12.90
N GLY A 305 1.09 16.01 11.98
CA GLY A 305 2.23 16.40 11.16
C GLY A 305 3.54 16.54 11.95
N PHE A 306 4.32 15.46 12.00
CA PHE A 306 5.65 15.45 12.63
C PHE A 306 6.71 16.21 11.82
N PHE A 307 6.49 16.41 10.52
CA PHE A 307 7.43 17.01 9.57
C PHE A 307 6.78 18.15 8.75
N LYS A 308 5.78 18.81 9.33
CA LYS A 308 4.89 19.79 8.65
C LYS A 308 5.55 21.09 8.21
N ASP A 309 6.71 21.43 8.76
CA ASP A 309 7.55 22.55 8.33
C ASP A 309 8.59 22.15 7.26
N VAL A 310 8.93 20.86 7.17
CA VAL A 310 9.75 20.27 6.10
C VAL A 310 8.91 20.11 4.82
N PHE A 311 7.86 19.28 4.86
CA PHE A 311 7.09 18.89 3.67
C PHE A 311 5.94 19.84 3.33
N LYS A 312 5.44 20.61 4.32
CA LYS A 312 4.39 21.62 4.14
C LYS A 312 3.18 21.02 3.39
N HIS A 313 2.75 21.61 2.29
CA HIS A 313 1.61 21.13 1.51
C HIS A 313 1.94 19.92 0.61
N HIS A 314 3.22 19.67 0.32
CA HIS A 314 3.65 18.70 -0.70
C HIS A 314 3.36 17.25 -0.29
N THR A 315 2.40 16.63 -0.97
CA THR A 315 2.03 15.23 -0.71
C THR A 315 3.04 14.26 -1.34
N LEU A 316 3.36 13.16 -0.64
CA LEU A 316 4.30 12.14 -1.13
C LEU A 316 3.62 10.94 -1.79
N THR A 317 2.28 10.92 -1.83
CA THR A 317 1.49 9.75 -2.22
C THR A 317 0.83 9.89 -3.59
N SER A 318 0.58 8.77 -4.25
CA SER A 318 -0.07 8.72 -5.57
C SER A 318 -0.89 7.42 -5.69
N TYR A 319 -1.89 7.39 -6.58
CA TYR A 319 -2.58 6.15 -6.93
C TYR A 319 -3.01 6.13 -8.40
N VAL A 320 -3.23 4.92 -8.92
CA VAL A 320 -3.79 4.66 -10.25
C VAL A 320 -4.80 3.51 -10.16
N SER A 321 -5.89 3.59 -10.92
CA SER A 321 -6.72 2.43 -11.23
C SER A 321 -5.95 1.50 -12.19
N PRO A 322 -6.18 0.18 -12.20
CA PRO A 322 -5.30 -0.75 -12.91
C PRO A 322 -5.24 -0.55 -14.43
N GLY A 323 -6.36 -0.22 -15.08
CA GLY A 323 -6.41 -0.07 -16.53
C GLY A 323 -6.01 -1.36 -17.27
N SER A 324 -5.41 -1.22 -18.45
CA SER A 324 -4.88 -2.36 -19.23
C SER A 324 -3.62 -2.95 -18.59
N ARG A 325 -3.26 -4.18 -18.97
CA ARG A 325 -2.08 -4.88 -18.41
C ARG A 325 -0.79 -4.10 -18.66
N GLU A 326 -0.67 -3.50 -19.84
CA GLU A 326 0.48 -2.71 -20.28
C GLU A 326 0.61 -1.43 -19.43
N MET A 327 -0.49 -0.70 -19.22
CA MET A 327 -0.53 0.51 -18.41
C MET A 327 -0.19 0.21 -16.93
N LEU A 328 -0.76 -0.86 -16.36
CA LEU A 328 -0.42 -1.31 -15.01
C LEU A 328 1.07 -1.66 -14.90
N SER A 329 1.61 -2.34 -15.91
CA SER A 329 3.02 -2.75 -15.97
C SER A 329 3.94 -1.55 -15.96
N ILE A 330 3.66 -0.54 -16.80
CA ILE A 330 4.42 0.71 -16.88
C ILE A 330 4.39 1.45 -15.53
N ASN A 331 3.21 1.60 -14.91
CA ASN A 331 3.06 2.33 -13.66
C ASN A 331 3.81 1.66 -12.48
N ILE A 332 3.66 0.35 -12.28
CA ILE A 332 4.37 -0.39 -11.23
C ILE A 332 5.89 -0.36 -11.48
N ARG A 333 6.31 -0.61 -12.72
CA ARG A 333 7.72 -0.59 -13.14
C ARG A 333 8.39 0.76 -12.90
N ASN A 334 7.72 1.85 -13.26
CA ASN A 334 8.26 3.20 -13.10
C ASN A 334 8.34 3.57 -11.62
N TRP A 335 7.28 3.35 -10.83
CA TRP A 335 7.30 3.65 -9.40
C TRP A 335 8.37 2.87 -8.62
N ILE A 336 8.63 1.60 -8.94
CA ILE A 336 9.73 0.86 -8.31
C ILE A 336 11.10 1.41 -8.76
N LYS A 337 11.26 1.81 -10.03
CA LYS A 337 12.51 2.43 -10.55
C LYS A 337 12.75 3.85 -10.04
N GLU A 338 11.69 4.60 -9.74
CA GLU A 338 11.71 5.87 -8.98
C GLU A 338 12.00 5.66 -7.49
N GLY A 339 12.10 4.41 -7.04
CA GLY A 339 12.42 4.06 -5.66
C GLY A 339 11.27 4.23 -4.66
N ARG A 340 10.02 4.21 -5.12
CA ARG A 340 8.82 4.27 -4.27
C ARG A 340 8.52 2.92 -3.60
N ALA A 341 7.83 2.95 -2.46
CA ALA A 341 7.09 1.80 -1.95
C ALA A 341 5.64 1.80 -2.46
N LEU A 342 5.02 0.62 -2.57
CA LEU A 342 3.72 0.44 -3.24
C LEU A 342 2.69 -0.27 -2.33
N ALA A 343 1.41 -0.25 -2.74
CA ALA A 343 0.33 -1.04 -2.14
C ALA A 343 -0.76 -1.34 -3.18
N VAL A 344 -1.56 -2.39 -2.98
CA VAL A 344 -2.72 -2.71 -3.83
C VAL A 344 -3.98 -2.85 -2.99
N SER A 345 -5.05 -2.15 -3.39
CA SER A 345 -6.40 -2.41 -2.90
C SER A 345 -7.18 -3.27 -3.88
N PHE A 346 -8.01 -4.16 -3.32
CA PHE A 346 -8.79 -5.14 -4.07
C PHE A 346 -10.05 -5.52 -3.29
N GLY A 347 -11.03 -6.12 -3.98
CA GLY A 347 -12.25 -6.56 -3.30
C GLY A 347 -13.42 -6.88 -4.23
N SER A 348 -14.61 -6.99 -3.63
CA SER A 348 -15.87 -7.21 -4.34
C SER A 348 -17.01 -6.48 -3.64
N GLY A 349 -17.72 -5.62 -4.38
CA GLY A 349 -18.72 -4.70 -3.83
C GLY A 349 -18.15 -3.89 -2.67
N ASN A 350 -18.88 -3.80 -1.56
CA ASN A 350 -18.47 -3.05 -0.37
C ASN A 350 -17.42 -3.79 0.50
N LYS A 351 -16.93 -4.97 0.09
CA LYS A 351 -15.87 -5.72 0.80
C LYS A 351 -14.53 -5.45 0.12
N GLY A 352 -13.84 -4.42 0.60
CA GLY A 352 -12.49 -4.05 0.18
C GLY A 352 -11.43 -4.46 1.18
N HIS A 353 -10.20 -4.68 0.69
CA HIS A 353 -8.99 -4.90 1.46
C HIS A 353 -7.81 -4.16 0.80
N ILE A 354 -6.70 -4.00 1.52
CA ILE A 354 -5.48 -3.38 1.01
C ILE A 354 -4.23 -3.96 1.68
N VAL A 355 -3.20 -4.23 0.87
CA VAL A 355 -1.95 -4.87 1.30
C VAL A 355 -0.74 -4.09 0.75
N THR A 356 0.41 -4.20 1.42
CA THR A 356 1.64 -3.53 0.97
C THR A 356 2.28 -4.33 -0.16
N ILE A 357 2.90 -3.68 -1.15
CA ILE A 357 3.70 -4.34 -2.20
C ILE A 357 5.18 -4.02 -1.99
N TRP A 358 6.01 -5.06 -1.96
CA TRP A 358 7.46 -4.99 -1.81
C TRP A 358 8.25 -5.34 -3.07
N GLY A 359 7.61 -5.95 -4.07
CA GLY A 359 8.24 -6.25 -5.36
C GLY A 359 7.24 -6.70 -6.43
N ALA A 360 7.72 -6.83 -7.67
CA ALA A 360 6.92 -7.19 -8.85
C ALA A 360 7.73 -8.02 -9.86
N ASP A 361 7.10 -9.05 -10.44
CA ASP A 361 7.63 -9.86 -11.53
C ASP A 361 7.11 -9.41 -12.89
N PHE A 362 7.96 -9.46 -13.91
CA PHE A 362 7.63 -9.14 -15.29
C PHE A 362 8.03 -10.25 -16.27
N ASP A 363 7.24 -10.42 -17.35
CA ASP A 363 7.59 -11.28 -18.48
C ASP A 363 8.58 -10.61 -19.44
N LYS A 364 9.08 -11.40 -20.41
CA LYS A 364 10.06 -10.97 -21.42
C LYS A 364 9.61 -9.78 -22.27
N ASP A 365 8.30 -9.56 -22.39
CA ASP A 365 7.69 -8.47 -23.17
C ASP A 365 7.38 -7.26 -22.28
N GLY A 366 7.80 -7.31 -21.00
CA GLY A 366 7.76 -6.22 -20.04
C GLY A 366 6.53 -6.18 -19.15
N ASN A 367 5.58 -7.12 -19.30
CA ASN A 367 4.28 -7.08 -18.64
C ASN A 367 4.29 -7.72 -17.25
N ILE A 368 3.50 -7.16 -16.33
CA ILE A 368 3.32 -7.62 -14.96
C ILE A 368 2.79 -9.07 -14.91
N LEU A 369 3.44 -9.91 -14.12
CA LEU A 369 3.06 -11.30 -13.86
C LEU A 369 2.57 -11.52 -12.42
N ALA A 370 3.23 -10.89 -11.46
CA ALA A 370 2.95 -11.07 -10.04
C ALA A 370 3.42 -9.88 -9.22
N VAL A 371 2.89 -9.78 -8.00
CA VAL A 371 3.36 -8.87 -6.94
C VAL A 371 3.68 -9.65 -5.69
N TYR A 372 4.63 -9.12 -4.92
CA TYR A 372 5.05 -9.64 -3.62
C TYR A 372 4.46 -8.75 -2.53
N ILE A 373 3.61 -9.32 -1.67
CA ILE A 373 2.78 -8.56 -0.72
C ILE A 373 3.01 -8.95 0.74
N SER A 374 2.69 -8.03 1.64
CA SER A 374 2.56 -8.24 3.08
C SER A 374 1.15 -7.85 3.52
N ASP A 375 0.46 -8.74 4.23
CA ASP A 375 -0.99 -8.66 4.51
C ASP A 375 -1.29 -8.71 6.01
N SER A 376 -1.90 -7.62 6.49
CA SER A 376 -2.34 -7.38 7.86
C SER A 376 -3.23 -8.43 8.54
N ASP A 377 -3.76 -9.40 7.80
CA ASP A 377 -4.60 -10.50 8.29
C ASP A 377 -3.86 -11.85 8.37
N ASN A 378 -2.60 -11.95 7.94
CA ASN A 378 -1.84 -13.22 7.82
C ASN A 378 -1.23 -13.74 9.14
N LYS A 379 -1.34 -13.00 10.26
CA LYS A 379 -0.59 -13.20 11.52
C LYS A 379 -0.40 -14.64 12.01
N ASP A 380 -1.39 -15.49 11.78
CA ASP A 380 -1.41 -16.87 12.28
C ASP A 380 -1.17 -17.93 11.18
N ASP A 381 -1.01 -17.51 9.93
CA ASP A 381 -0.62 -18.34 8.78
C ASP A 381 0.84 -18.78 8.90
N LYS A 382 1.11 -20.04 8.50
CA LYS A 382 2.42 -20.68 8.67
C LYS A 382 2.86 -21.45 7.45
N MET A 383 4.08 -21.16 6.99
CA MET A 383 4.76 -21.91 5.93
C MET A 383 5.61 -23.04 6.51
N LYS A 384 5.66 -24.18 5.80
CA LYS A 384 6.58 -25.29 6.13
C LYS A 384 7.99 -24.96 5.62
N MET A 385 8.99 -25.10 6.48
CA MET A 385 10.39 -24.84 6.16
C MET A 385 11.07 -26.07 5.52
N SER A 386 12.33 -25.95 5.14
CA SER A 386 13.09 -27.02 4.47
C SER A 386 13.42 -28.22 5.37
N LYS A 387 13.35 -28.08 6.70
CA LYS A 387 13.30 -29.22 7.64
C LYS A 387 11.85 -29.55 7.92
N GLU A 388 11.49 -30.84 7.87
CA GLU A 388 10.09 -31.24 7.76
C GLU A 388 9.18 -30.95 8.98
N SER A 389 9.79 -30.66 10.13
CA SER A 389 9.11 -30.32 11.38
C SER A 389 9.13 -28.83 11.73
N GLU A 390 9.81 -27.98 10.94
CA GLU A 390 9.94 -26.54 11.22
C GLU A 390 8.89 -25.74 10.44
N TYR A 391 8.18 -24.84 11.15
CA TYR A 391 7.18 -23.93 10.59
C TYR A 391 7.46 -22.49 11.09
N GLU A 392 7.40 -21.51 10.19
CA GLU A 392 7.52 -20.08 10.50
C GLU A 392 6.25 -19.34 10.10
N ARG A 393 5.97 -18.18 10.70
CA ARG A 393 4.92 -17.27 10.21
C ARG A 393 5.23 -16.83 8.79
N VAL A 394 4.21 -16.79 7.93
CA VAL A 394 4.29 -16.10 6.64
C VAL A 394 4.43 -14.60 6.90
N GLY A 395 5.30 -13.93 6.15
CA GLY A 395 5.43 -12.45 6.20
C GLY A 395 5.41 -11.77 4.83
N MET A 396 5.74 -12.50 3.77
CA MET A 396 5.57 -12.01 2.40
C MET A 396 5.06 -13.12 1.49
N THR A 397 4.08 -12.78 0.64
CA THR A 397 3.38 -13.71 -0.23
C THR A 397 3.40 -13.21 -1.67
N ARG A 398 3.81 -14.05 -2.61
CA ARG A 398 3.80 -13.76 -4.04
C ARG A 398 2.47 -14.21 -4.66
N LEU A 399 1.73 -13.28 -5.25
CA LEU A 399 0.43 -13.51 -5.91
C LEU A 399 0.46 -13.06 -7.38
N ARG A 400 -0.23 -13.80 -8.25
CA ARG A 400 -0.35 -13.51 -9.70
C ARG A 400 -1.21 -12.27 -9.93
N ILE A 401 -0.81 -11.45 -10.89
CA ILE A 401 -1.67 -10.42 -11.51
C ILE A 401 -2.29 -11.03 -12.76
N ASP A 402 -3.58 -11.34 -12.68
CA ASP A 402 -4.34 -11.97 -13.76
C ASP A 402 -5.20 -10.94 -14.50
N TYR A 403 -5.39 -11.13 -15.80
CA TYR A 403 -6.15 -10.28 -16.72
C TYR A 403 -7.12 -11.07 -17.62
N SER A 404 -7.12 -12.40 -17.53
CA SER A 404 -7.91 -13.30 -18.39
C SER A 404 -9.43 -13.08 -18.31
N ALA A 405 -9.94 -12.55 -17.20
CA ALA A 405 -11.34 -12.13 -17.05
C ALA A 405 -11.69 -10.77 -17.72
N GLY A 406 -10.75 -10.15 -18.44
CA GLY A 406 -10.89 -8.81 -19.02
C GLY A 406 -10.63 -7.66 -18.04
N ASN A 407 -10.43 -7.94 -16.75
CA ASN A 407 -10.07 -6.97 -15.71
C ASN A 407 -8.89 -7.47 -14.87
N ALA A 408 -8.14 -6.54 -14.27
CA ALA A 408 -7.04 -6.88 -13.37
C ALA A 408 -7.53 -7.57 -12.08
N ARG A 409 -6.92 -8.70 -11.73
CA ARG A 409 -7.21 -9.49 -10.52
C ARG A 409 -5.94 -9.86 -9.78
N LEU A 410 -5.99 -9.83 -8.46
CA LEU A 410 -4.97 -10.43 -7.60
C LEU A 410 -5.38 -11.89 -7.33
N SER A 411 -4.53 -12.85 -7.66
CA SER A 411 -4.89 -14.27 -7.62
C SER A 411 -3.76 -15.15 -7.07
N GLY A 412 -4.12 -16.08 -6.18
CA GLY A 412 -3.26 -17.20 -5.78
C GLY A 412 -3.45 -18.45 -6.64
N TYR A 413 -4.46 -18.48 -7.53
CA TYR A 413 -4.86 -19.68 -8.27
C TYR A 413 -4.03 -19.91 -9.53
N VAL A 414 -3.83 -21.18 -9.88
CA VAL A 414 -3.34 -21.60 -11.21
C VAL A 414 -4.36 -21.24 -12.29
N GLU A 415 -5.63 -21.52 -12.03
CA GLU A 415 -6.75 -21.31 -12.95
C GLU A 415 -7.01 -19.82 -13.24
N ASP A 416 -7.23 -19.53 -14.51
CA ASP A 416 -7.50 -18.20 -15.05
C ASP A 416 -8.91 -17.69 -14.73
N GLY A 417 -9.02 -16.37 -14.52
CA GLY A 417 -10.25 -15.67 -14.15
C GLY A 417 -10.60 -15.74 -12.66
N LYS A 418 -9.84 -16.50 -11.86
CA LYS A 418 -9.99 -16.60 -10.41
C LYS A 418 -9.31 -15.43 -9.67
N GLY A 419 -9.34 -15.44 -8.34
CA GLY A 419 -8.87 -14.32 -7.52
C GLY A 419 -9.87 -13.15 -7.45
N VAL A 420 -9.40 -11.98 -7.01
CA VAL A 420 -10.23 -10.81 -6.62
C VAL A 420 -9.87 -9.56 -7.42
N ASN A 421 -10.87 -8.73 -7.76
CA ASN A 421 -10.68 -7.55 -8.60
C ASN A 421 -9.77 -6.52 -7.91
N ILE A 422 -8.74 -6.06 -8.60
CA ILE A 422 -7.91 -4.93 -8.17
C ILE A 422 -8.68 -3.63 -8.40
N TRP A 423 -8.63 -2.72 -7.42
CA TRP A 423 -9.30 -1.43 -7.48
C TRP A 423 -8.28 -0.32 -7.78
N HIS A 424 -7.20 -0.25 -6.99
CA HIS A 424 -6.13 0.74 -7.18
C HIS A 424 -4.76 0.17 -6.78
N ILE A 425 -3.71 0.62 -7.47
CA ILE A 425 -2.34 0.58 -6.95
C ILE A 425 -2.02 1.96 -6.38
N TYR A 426 -1.39 2.01 -5.22
CA TYR A 426 -0.90 3.23 -4.60
C TYR A 426 0.63 3.21 -4.52
N SER A 427 1.25 4.38 -4.39
CA SER A 427 2.67 4.52 -4.07
C SER A 427 2.96 5.68 -3.09
N ILE A 428 4.12 5.61 -2.45
CA ILE A 428 4.72 6.65 -1.62
C ILE A 428 6.18 6.91 -2.05
N GLN A 429 6.54 8.18 -2.24
CA GLN A 429 7.91 8.62 -2.54
C GLN A 429 8.75 8.72 -1.26
N ASP A 430 10.09 8.62 -1.37
CA ASP A 430 10.98 8.85 -0.23
C ASP A 430 11.00 10.32 0.24
N GLY A 431 10.69 11.28 -0.64
CA GLY A 431 10.69 12.70 -0.31
C GLY A 431 12.09 13.30 -0.06
N CYS A 432 13.16 12.61 -0.48
CA CYS A 432 14.55 12.97 -0.17
C CYS A 432 14.97 14.41 -0.49
N ASN A 433 14.36 15.03 -1.50
CA ASN A 433 14.71 16.40 -1.89
C ASN A 433 14.15 17.45 -0.92
N TYR A 434 12.95 17.25 -0.35
CA TYR A 434 12.38 18.18 0.63
C TYR A 434 13.23 18.29 1.91
N TRP A 435 13.91 17.21 2.29
CA TRP A 435 14.88 17.22 3.40
C TRP A 435 16.12 18.05 3.10
N LYS A 436 16.68 17.95 1.89
CA LYS A 436 17.82 18.79 1.44
C LYS A 436 17.41 20.26 1.43
N ASP A 437 16.31 20.56 0.75
CA ASP A 437 15.68 21.87 0.66
C ASP A 437 15.41 22.52 2.03
N PHE A 438 15.10 21.72 3.06
CA PHE A 438 14.90 22.18 4.42
C PHE A 438 16.24 22.50 5.11
N PHE A 439 17.19 21.56 5.12
CA PHE A 439 18.45 21.71 5.83
C PHE A 439 19.44 22.68 5.19
N GLU A 440 19.38 22.90 3.87
CA GLU A 440 20.17 23.92 3.18
C GLU A 440 19.73 25.33 3.60
N LYS A 441 18.42 25.57 3.67
CA LYS A 441 17.80 26.86 4.07
C LYS A 441 17.90 27.18 5.57
N ILE A 442 18.64 26.37 6.33
CA ILE A 442 19.00 26.57 7.74
C ILE A 442 20.47 27.00 7.87
N VAL A 443 21.29 26.79 6.83
CA VAL A 443 22.73 27.12 6.79
C VAL A 443 22.99 28.41 6.00
N SER A 444 22.02 28.85 5.19
CA SER A 444 21.97 30.16 4.50
C SER A 444 21.38 31.27 5.38
#